data_AF-A0A1B6FKT1-F1
#
_entry.id   AF-A0A1B6FKT1-F1
#
_cell.length_a   1.000
_cell.length_b   1.000
_cell.length_c   1.000
_cell.angle_alpha   90.00
_cell.angle_beta   90.00
_cell.angle_gamma   90.00
#
_symmetry.space_group_name_H-M   'P 1'
#
loop_
_entity.id
_entity.type
_entity.pdbx_description
1 polymer ?
#
loop_
_entity_poly.entity_id
_entity_poly.type
_entity_poly.pdbx_seq_one_letter_code
_entity_poly.pdbx_strand_id
1 'polypeptide(L)'
;EWTLKISYPQFRDSGTYVCKVNMEPLIRQDFQLHIDEGVVDTSKSEEHLSSQTYIDNSTQREVTATLGHHAYLHCRVRNLGEKMVTWIRKRDSTILAVGILMYTVDERFKSLHSNGTDEWTLKIS
;
A
#
# COMPACT_ATOMS: atom_id res chain seq x y z
N GLU A 1 -25.75 -13.32 16.58
CA GLU A 1 -24.39 -13.21 17.15
C GLU A 1 -23.79 -11.87 16.74
N TRP A 2 -23.15 -11.15 17.66
CA TRP A 2 -22.87 -9.72 17.52
C TRP A 2 -21.68 -9.46 16.58
N THR A 3 -21.77 -8.43 15.74
CA THR A 3 -20.69 -7.98 14.85
C THR A 3 -20.03 -6.75 15.46
N LEU A 4 -18.75 -6.83 15.84
CA LEU A 4 -17.94 -5.69 16.27
C LEU A 4 -16.92 -5.37 15.16
N LYS A 5 -17.08 -4.21 14.52
CA LYS A 5 -16.09 -3.59 13.65
C LYS A 5 -15.79 -2.21 14.21
N ILE A 6 -14.51 -1.92 14.47
CA ILE A 6 -14.02 -0.59 14.79
C ILE A 6 -12.94 -0.24 13.76
N SER A 7 -13.07 0.94 13.16
CA SER A 7 -12.13 1.56 12.22
C SER A 7 -12.04 3.06 12.52
N TYR A 8 -10.83 3.65 12.44
CA TYR A 8 -10.56 5.07 12.59
C TYR A 8 -9.18 5.49 12.01
N PRO A 9 -9.02 5.59 10.68
CA PRO A 9 -8.00 6.47 10.11
C PRO A 9 -8.22 7.90 10.60
N GLN A 10 -7.14 8.66 10.73
CA GLN A 10 -7.10 10.02 11.27
C GLN A 10 -6.46 10.96 10.24
N PHE A 11 -6.73 12.26 10.29
CA PHE A 11 -6.11 13.25 9.38
C PHE A 11 -4.58 13.18 9.33
N ARG A 12 -3.95 12.83 10.46
CA ARG A 12 -2.49 12.62 10.58
C ARG A 12 -1.93 11.43 9.79
N ASP A 13 -2.80 10.59 9.23
CA ASP A 13 -2.40 9.45 8.41
C ASP A 13 -2.27 9.84 6.93
N SER A 14 -2.71 11.04 6.53
CA SER A 14 -2.42 11.57 5.20
C SER A 14 -0.91 11.69 4.95
N GLY A 15 -0.51 11.52 3.69
CA GLY A 15 0.89 11.66 3.27
C GLY A 15 1.34 10.59 2.27
N THR A 16 2.64 10.59 1.95
CA THR A 16 3.19 9.66 0.97
C THR A 16 3.62 8.35 1.61
N TYR A 17 3.25 7.24 0.98
CA TYR A 17 3.63 5.88 1.32
C TYR A 17 4.36 5.24 0.16
N VAL A 18 5.42 4.48 0.42
CA VAL A 18 6.26 3.90 -0.63
C VAL A 18 6.15 2.38 -0.58
N CYS A 19 5.78 1.79 -1.72
CA CYS A 19 5.98 0.37 -2.00
C CYS A 19 7.35 0.20 -2.64
N LYS A 20 8.27 -0.47 -1.94
CA LYS A 20 9.63 -0.72 -2.43
C LYS A 20 9.85 -2.22 -2.61
N VAL A 21 10.53 -2.59 -3.69
CA VAL A 21 11.12 -3.92 -3.89
C VAL A 21 12.63 -3.83 -3.63
N ASN A 22 13.18 -4.77 -2.87
CA ASN A 22 14.63 -4.82 -2.61
C ASN A 22 15.37 -5.33 -3.87
N MET A 23 15.74 -4.40 -4.75
CA MET A 23 16.43 -4.63 -6.03
C MET A 23 17.41 -3.47 -6.31
N GLU A 24 18.49 -3.77 -7.03
CA GLU A 24 19.39 -2.79 -7.66
C GLU A 24 19.22 -2.92 -9.19
N PRO A 25 18.80 -1.88 -9.92
CA PRO A 25 18.43 -0.55 -9.44
C PRO A 25 17.13 -0.55 -8.62
N LEU A 26 17.00 0.42 -7.71
CA LEU A 26 15.86 0.56 -6.79
C LEU A 26 14.53 0.73 -7.53
N ILE A 27 13.63 -0.23 -7.37
CA ILE A 27 12.26 -0.15 -7.88
C ILE A 27 11.32 0.24 -6.74
N ARG A 28 10.62 1.37 -6.91
CA ARG A 28 9.66 1.91 -5.93
C ARG A 28 8.46 2.55 -6.61
N GLN A 29 7.31 2.49 -5.94
CA GLN A 29 6.11 3.26 -6.29
C GLN A 29 5.67 4.07 -5.07
N ASP A 30 5.47 5.37 -5.29
CA ASP A 30 5.00 6.31 -4.28
C ASP A 30 3.48 6.47 -4.42
N PHE A 31 2.77 6.37 -3.30
CA PHE A 31 1.32 6.55 -3.16
C PHE A 31 1.06 7.79 -2.31
N GLN A 32 0.15 8.65 -2.74
CA GLN A 32 -0.30 9.79 -1.97
C GLN A 32 -1.67 9.46 -1.34
N LEU A 33 -1.71 9.42 -0.01
CA LEU A 33 -2.95 9.20 0.75
C LEU A 33 -3.53 10.54 1.18
N HIS A 34 -4.77 10.80 0.77
CA HIS A 34 -5.60 11.91 1.23
C HIS A 34 -6.73 11.37 2.12
N ILE A 35 -7.06 12.08 3.19
CA ILE A 35 -8.16 11.74 4.10
C ILE A 35 -9.15 12.90 4.04
N ASP A 36 -10.25 12.74 3.30
CA ASP A 36 -11.27 13.78 3.06
C ASP A 36 -12.69 13.28 3.39
N GLU A 37 -13.64 14.20 3.61
CA GLU A 37 -15.05 13.93 3.93
C GLU A 37 -15.97 13.71 2.71
N GLY A 38 -15.44 13.34 1.52
CA GLY A 38 -16.30 12.85 0.42
C GLY A 38 -15.75 12.90 -1.01
N VAL A 39 -16.07 11.82 -1.73
CA VAL A 39 -16.08 11.54 -3.20
C VAL A 39 -14.74 11.23 -3.92
N VAL A 40 -14.84 10.20 -4.78
CA VAL A 40 -13.85 9.47 -5.58
C VAL A 40 -13.76 10.03 -7.01
N ASP A 41 -12.57 10.09 -7.63
CA ASP A 41 -12.43 9.87 -9.08
C ASP A 41 -10.99 9.49 -9.53
N THR A 42 -10.82 9.22 -10.83
CA THR A 42 -10.07 8.11 -11.46
C THR A 42 -8.78 8.45 -12.25
N SER A 43 -7.88 7.43 -12.27
CA SER A 43 -6.74 7.01 -13.12
C SER A 43 -6.14 7.83 -14.30
N LYS A 44 -4.81 7.63 -14.53
CA LYS A 44 -4.17 7.41 -15.86
C LYS A 44 -2.91 6.50 -15.79
N SER A 45 -2.61 5.79 -16.90
CA SER A 45 -1.65 4.66 -17.06
C SER A 45 -0.60 4.88 -18.19
N GLU A 46 0.49 4.10 -18.20
CA GLU A 46 1.32 3.73 -19.39
C GLU A 46 2.10 2.40 -19.15
N GLU A 47 2.22 1.55 -20.18
CA GLU A 47 2.82 0.18 -20.18
C GLU A 47 4.25 0.10 -20.75
N HIS A 48 5.04 -0.90 -20.32
CA HIS A 48 6.08 -1.56 -21.15
C HIS A 48 6.43 -2.98 -20.65
N LEU A 49 6.69 -3.87 -21.62
CA LEU A 49 6.94 -5.31 -21.52
C LEU A 49 8.39 -5.64 -21.05
N SER A 50 8.61 -6.39 -19.96
CA SER A 50 9.90 -7.03 -19.68
C SER A 50 9.83 -8.10 -18.58
N SER A 51 10.59 -9.18 -18.75
CA SER A 51 10.80 -10.33 -17.84
C SER A 51 11.56 -10.00 -16.53
N GLN A 52 11.59 -8.73 -16.15
CA GLN A 52 12.19 -8.24 -14.91
C GLN A 52 11.10 -8.12 -13.82
N THR A 53 11.47 -8.14 -12.54
CA THR A 53 10.52 -7.74 -11.47
C THR A 53 10.14 -6.28 -11.70
N TYR A 54 8.86 -5.97 -11.80
CA TYR A 54 8.38 -4.59 -11.97
C TYR A 54 7.11 -4.37 -11.17
N ILE A 55 6.88 -3.11 -10.81
CA ILE A 55 5.63 -2.69 -10.18
C ILE A 55 4.65 -2.33 -11.30
N ASP A 56 3.50 -2.99 -11.29
CA ASP A 56 2.42 -2.77 -12.23
C ASP A 56 1.72 -1.44 -11.88
N ASN A 57 1.81 -0.50 -12.82
CA ASN A 57 1.35 0.88 -12.65
C ASN A 57 -0.18 1.03 -12.80
N SER A 58 -0.92 -0.06 -12.99
CA SER A 58 -2.39 -0.05 -13.05
C SER A 58 -3.07 0.26 -11.71
N THR A 59 -2.33 0.22 -10.59
CA THR A 59 -2.86 0.56 -9.28
C THR A 59 -3.03 2.07 -9.09
N GLN A 60 -4.17 2.48 -8.52
CA GLN A 60 -4.44 3.89 -8.22
C GLN A 60 -3.44 4.41 -7.18
N ARG A 61 -2.76 5.50 -7.52
CA ARG A 61 -1.68 6.10 -6.70
C ARG A 61 -2.16 7.20 -5.75
N GLU A 62 -3.31 7.79 -6.07
CA GLU A 62 -4.00 8.77 -5.24
C GLU A 62 -5.19 8.09 -4.61
N VAL A 63 -5.09 7.78 -3.32
CA VAL A 63 -6.14 7.09 -2.58
C VAL A 63 -6.78 8.08 -1.63
N THR A 64 -8.11 8.20 -1.70
CA THR A 64 -8.90 8.97 -0.75
C THR A 64 -9.68 7.99 0.12
N ALA A 65 -9.54 8.08 1.43
CA ALA A 65 -10.28 7.24 2.37
C ALA A 65 -11.13 8.07 3.33
N THR A 66 -12.34 7.59 3.61
CA THR A 66 -13.26 8.24 4.54
C THR A 66 -12.84 7.97 5.99
N LEU A 67 -12.95 8.98 6.84
CA LEU A 67 -12.76 8.83 8.28
C LEU A 67 -13.62 7.69 8.84
N GLY A 68 -13.05 6.90 9.76
CA GLY A 68 -13.76 5.77 10.35
C GLY A 68 -13.94 4.55 9.43
N HIS A 69 -13.45 4.56 8.19
CA HIS A 69 -13.47 3.41 7.27
C HIS A 69 -12.05 2.93 6.97
N HIS A 70 -11.88 1.65 6.62
CA HIS A 70 -10.55 1.15 6.26
C HIS A 70 -10.03 1.80 4.97
N ALA A 71 -8.77 2.22 4.98
CA ALA A 71 -8.05 2.59 3.76
C ALA A 71 -7.23 1.39 3.26
N TYR A 72 -7.13 1.24 1.94
CA TYR A 72 -6.37 0.18 1.29
C TYR A 72 -5.43 0.76 0.24
N LEU A 73 -4.13 0.52 0.39
CA LEU A 73 -3.12 0.87 -0.61
C LEU A 73 -2.70 -0.40 -1.33
N HIS A 74 -3.02 -0.50 -2.62
CA HIS A 74 -2.73 -1.67 -3.44
C HIS A 74 -1.42 -1.49 -4.20
N CYS A 75 -0.47 -2.39 -4.01
CA CYS A 75 0.76 -2.48 -4.78
C CYS A 75 0.80 -3.81 -5.52
N ARG A 76 0.82 -3.76 -6.86
CA ARG A 76 0.92 -4.96 -7.69
C ARG A 76 2.35 -5.12 -8.17
N VAL A 77 2.99 -6.23 -7.84
CA VAL A 77 4.40 -6.50 -8.18
C VAL A 77 4.49 -7.81 -8.96
N ARG A 78 4.78 -7.70 -10.26
CA ARG A 78 4.93 -8.87 -11.14
C ARG A 78 6.35 -9.42 -11.06
N ASN A 79 6.50 -10.72 -11.30
CA ASN A 79 7.79 -11.41 -11.31
C ASN A 79 8.59 -11.23 -10.00
N LEU A 80 7.92 -11.27 -8.84
CA LEU A 80 8.54 -11.00 -7.54
C LEU A 80 9.62 -12.04 -7.16
N GLY A 81 9.42 -13.31 -7.51
CA GLY A 81 10.33 -14.40 -7.14
C GLY A 81 10.47 -14.52 -5.62
N GLU A 82 11.70 -14.64 -5.11
CA GLU A 82 12.00 -14.75 -3.67
C GLU A 82 12.10 -13.38 -2.95
N LYS A 83 11.79 -12.28 -3.63
CA LYS A 83 11.93 -10.92 -3.07
C LYS A 83 10.72 -10.58 -2.20
N MET A 84 10.88 -9.55 -1.39
CA MET A 84 9.82 -9.05 -0.51
C MET A 84 9.45 -7.61 -0.83
N VAL A 85 8.17 -7.30 -0.65
CA VAL A 85 7.65 -5.94 -0.66
C VAL A 85 7.83 -5.31 0.72
N THR A 86 8.34 -4.09 0.77
CA THR A 86 8.44 -3.31 2.01
C THR A 86 7.52 -2.09 1.94
N TRP A 87 6.69 -1.93 2.97
CA TRP A 87 5.88 -0.72 3.16
C TRP A 87 6.64 0.26 4.04
N ILE A 88 6.87 1.47 3.52
CA ILE A 88 7.62 2.52 4.21
C ILE A 88 6.74 3.77 4.33
N ARG A 89 6.66 4.33 5.54
CA ARG A 89 6.07 5.64 5.79
C ARG A 89 7.11 6.71 5.47
N LYS A 90 6.87 7.54 4.44
CA LYS A 90 7.91 8.43 3.89
C LYS A 90 8.33 9.55 4.86
N ARG A 91 7.37 10.11 5.61
CA ARG A 91 7.60 11.29 6.48
C ARG A 91 8.72 11.11 7.50
N ASP A 92 8.89 9.88 8.02
CA ASP A 92 9.82 9.51 9.07
C ASP A 92 10.71 8.32 8.65
N SER A 93 10.59 7.89 7.40
CA SER A 93 11.29 6.72 6.83
C SER A 93 11.09 5.42 7.62
N THR A 94 10.00 5.30 8.38
CA THR A 94 9.74 4.12 9.20
C THR A 94 9.30 2.94 8.33
N ILE A 95 9.91 1.78 8.56
CA ILE A 95 9.45 0.51 7.98
C ILE A 95 8.19 0.08 8.73
N LEU A 96 7.08 -0.01 8.01
CA LEU A 96 5.81 -0.49 8.56
C LEU A 96 5.70 -2.01 8.47
N ALA A 97 6.10 -2.58 7.34
CA ALA A 97 6.04 -4.01 7.09
C ALA A 97 7.07 -4.48 6.06
N VAL A 98 7.50 -5.74 6.16
CA VAL A 98 8.29 -6.47 5.15
C VAL A 98 7.54 -7.77 4.84
N GLY A 99 7.06 -7.91 3.61
CA GLY A 99 6.09 -8.95 3.26
C GLY A 99 4.83 -8.81 4.11
N ILE A 100 4.40 -9.90 4.75
CA ILE A 100 3.27 -9.92 5.69
C ILE A 100 3.67 -9.58 7.14
N LEU A 101 4.97 -9.45 7.42
CA LEU A 101 5.48 -9.19 8.77
C LEU A 101 5.43 -7.70 9.09
N MET A 102 4.86 -7.37 10.25
CA MET A 102 4.73 -5.99 10.73
C MET A 102 5.93 -5.57 11.58
N TYR A 103 6.45 -4.37 11.33
CA TYR A 103 7.58 -3.75 12.05
C TYR A 103 7.16 -2.53 12.88
N THR A 104 5.90 -2.11 12.75
CA THR A 104 5.30 -1.09 13.60
C THR A 104 4.45 -1.73 14.69
N VAL A 105 4.39 -1.06 15.85
CA VAL A 105 3.49 -1.41 16.96
C VAL A 105 2.10 -0.78 16.81
N ASP A 106 1.91 0.12 15.84
CA ASP A 106 0.59 0.70 15.54
C ASP A 106 -0.28 -0.35 14.85
N GLU A 107 -1.19 -0.95 15.62
CA GLU A 107 -2.04 -2.08 15.21
C GLU A 107 -2.97 -1.76 14.05
N ARG A 108 -3.14 -0.47 13.74
CA ARG A 108 -3.96 0.01 12.63
C ARG A 108 -3.39 -0.38 11.28
N PHE A 109 -2.07 -0.58 11.19
CA PHE A 109 -1.44 -1.02 9.96
C PHE A 109 -1.45 -2.55 9.87
N LYS A 110 -1.83 -3.07 8.72
CA LYS A 110 -1.71 -4.49 8.37
C LYS A 110 -1.23 -4.63 6.93
N SER A 111 -0.23 -5.47 6.71
CA SER A 111 0.16 -5.91 5.37
C SER A 111 -0.60 -7.17 5.02
N LEU A 112 -1.28 -7.17 3.87
CA LEU A 112 -2.11 -8.26 3.38
C LEU A 112 -1.57 -8.73 2.04
N HIS A 113 -1.55 -10.04 1.84
CA HIS A 113 -1.19 -10.67 0.58
C HIS A 113 -2.01 -11.93 0.37
N SER A 114 -2.67 -12.02 -0.78
CA SER A 114 -3.41 -13.21 -1.17
C SER A 114 -2.47 -14.15 -1.90
N ASN A 115 -2.40 -15.41 -1.45
CA ASN A 115 -1.54 -16.42 -2.06
C ASN A 115 -1.86 -16.58 -3.56
N GLY A 116 -0.83 -16.64 -4.41
CA GLY A 116 -0.96 -16.76 -5.86
C GLY A 116 -1.38 -15.48 -6.59
N THR A 117 -1.47 -14.34 -5.89
CA THR A 117 -1.68 -13.03 -6.50
C THR A 117 -0.38 -12.24 -6.53
N ASP A 118 -0.31 -11.24 -7.41
CA ASP A 118 0.81 -10.30 -7.43
C ASP A 118 0.50 -9.05 -6.60
N GLU A 119 -0.56 -9.07 -5.78
CA GLU A 119 -1.10 -7.91 -5.08
C GLU A 119 -0.73 -7.92 -3.58
N TRP A 120 -0.12 -6.83 -3.14
CA TRP A 120 0.24 -6.54 -1.76
C TRP A 120 -0.55 -5.33 -1.32
N THR A 121 -1.29 -5.45 -0.22
CA THR A 121 -2.18 -4.37 0.24
C THR A 121 -1.77 -3.92 1.64
N LEU A 122 -1.47 -2.63 1.81
CA LEU A 122 -1.41 -2.02 3.14
C LEU A 122 -2.81 -1.60 3.53
N LYS A 123 -3.38 -2.27 4.53
CA LYS A 123 -4.63 -1.89 5.17
C LYS A 123 -4.32 -0.93 6.33
N ILE A 124 -5.10 0.13 6.43
CA ILE A 124 -5.09 1.08 7.55
C ILE A 124 -6.48 1.05 8.16
N SER A 125 -6.58 0.65 9.43
CA SER A 125 -7.86 0.48 10.15
C SER A 125 -7.99 1.37 11.35
#